data_AF-A0A7X5TSK1-F1
#
_entry.id   AF-A0A7X5TSK1-F1
#
_cell.length_a   1.000
_cell.length_b   1.000
_cell.length_c   1.000
_cell.angle_alpha   90.00
_cell.angle_beta   90.00
_cell.angle_gamma   90.00
#
_symmetry.space_group_name_H-M   'P 1'
#
loop_
_entity.id
_entity.type
_entity.pdbx_description
1 polymer ?
#
loop_
_entity_poly.entity_id
_entity_poly.type
_entity_poly.pdbx_seq_one_letter_code
_entity_poly.pdbx_strand_id
1 'polypeptide(L)'
;MGMFDKIKDSANQAITNAKDATLKLKGDVAADVRDDETSEVTATEIPPLYAVTSHISGKNAQVRLWPDRIEWERARGVSAGKVALATMTAGASMLATGIKGGKDGFDMVLLEHVTNVSNRKDGMLYHLVEVQTSSGAAVNTTAFRVSRDEAAEFRQAIITAMQAQKASSHPTVNVNVAQVAQSTAVSQSTPDFAGQLRQLAELRDAGILSELEFETKKTELLARM
;
A
#
# COMPACT_ATOMS: atom_id res chain seq x y z
N MET A 1 -64.98 24.28 -14.88
CA MET A 1 -63.59 24.29 -14.40
C MET A 1 -62.93 23.02 -14.90
N GLY A 2 -61.97 23.14 -15.82
CA GLY A 2 -61.53 22.04 -16.68
C GLY A 2 -60.62 21.04 -15.99
N MET A 3 -60.65 19.79 -16.45
CA MET A 3 -59.81 18.68 -15.96
C MET A 3 -58.30 18.98 -16.06
N PHE A 4 -57.92 19.87 -16.97
CA PHE A 4 -56.54 20.35 -17.15
C PHE A 4 -56.03 21.26 -16.03
N ASP A 5 -56.90 22.03 -15.37
CA ASP A 5 -56.48 22.88 -14.24
C ASP A 5 -56.15 22.03 -13.01
N LYS A 6 -56.92 20.96 -12.78
CA LYS A 6 -56.66 19.99 -11.71
C LYS A 6 -55.32 19.25 -11.86
N ILE A 7 -54.86 19.03 -13.09
CA ILE A 7 -53.57 18.36 -13.36
C ILE A 7 -52.40 19.32 -13.14
N LYS A 8 -52.55 20.61 -13.46
CA LYS A 8 -51.51 21.61 -13.18
C LYS A 8 -51.35 21.86 -11.69
N ASP A 9 -52.47 21.90 -10.96
CA ASP A 9 -52.45 22.07 -9.51
C ASP A 9 -51.85 20.86 -8.79
N SER A 10 -52.15 19.63 -9.24
CA SER A 10 -51.54 18.42 -8.66
C SER A 10 -50.04 18.31 -8.95
N ALA A 11 -49.58 18.75 -10.12
CA ALA A 11 -48.15 18.76 -10.46
C ALA A 11 -47.37 19.78 -9.62
N ASN A 12 -47.92 20.98 -9.42
CA ASN A 12 -47.29 22.00 -8.56
C ASN A 12 -47.28 21.58 -7.08
N GLN A 13 -48.31 20.87 -6.62
CA GLN A 13 -48.37 20.34 -5.27
C GLN A 13 -47.36 19.20 -5.06
N ALA A 14 -47.15 18.33 -6.05
CA ALA A 14 -46.15 17.27 -6.00
C ALA A 14 -44.70 17.81 -5.94
N ILE A 15 -44.39 18.88 -6.69
CA ILE A 15 -43.08 19.52 -6.68
C ILE A 15 -42.79 20.18 -5.33
N THR A 16 -43.81 20.78 -4.71
CA THR A 16 -43.68 21.42 -3.40
C THR A 16 -43.45 20.38 -2.30
N ASN A 17 -44.21 19.29 -2.32
CA ASN A 17 -44.03 18.17 -1.37
C ASN A 17 -42.66 17.49 -1.52
N ALA A 18 -42.13 17.38 -2.75
CA ALA A 18 -40.80 16.81 -2.99
C ALA A 18 -39.67 17.70 -2.45
N LYS A 19 -39.80 19.03 -2.57
CA LYS A 19 -38.84 19.97 -1.98
C LYS A 19 -38.85 19.92 -0.46
N ASP A 20 -40.03 19.85 0.16
CA ASP A 20 -40.15 19.74 1.63
C ASP A 20 -39.62 18.40 2.17
N ALA A 21 -39.86 17.30 1.46
CA ALA A 21 -39.28 16.00 1.82
C ALA A 21 -37.75 16.00 1.71
N THR A 22 -37.19 16.67 0.70
CA THR A 22 -35.72 16.78 0.52
C THR A 22 -35.08 17.68 1.59
N LEU A 23 -35.78 18.74 2.02
CA LEU A 23 -35.34 19.60 3.12
C LEU A 23 -35.40 18.89 4.48
N LYS A 24 -36.43 18.07 4.72
CA LYS A 24 -36.50 17.22 5.92
C LYS A 24 -35.38 16.17 5.96
N LEU A 25 -35.11 15.50 4.85
CA LEU A 25 -34.00 14.54 4.76
C LEU A 25 -32.63 15.18 4.99
N LYS A 26 -32.43 16.45 4.57
CA LYS A 26 -31.21 17.20 4.88
C LYS A 26 -31.12 17.65 6.34
N GLY A 27 -32.27 17.91 6.99
CA GLY A 27 -32.34 18.23 8.41
C GLY A 27 -32.07 17.02 9.31
N ASP A 28 -32.60 15.85 8.94
CA ASP A 28 -32.47 14.62 9.72
C ASP A 28 -31.06 14.03 9.63
N VAL A 29 -30.36 14.20 8.50
CA VAL A 29 -28.93 13.82 8.36
C VAL A 29 -28.00 14.77 9.14
N ALA A 30 -28.43 16.00 9.42
CA ALA A 30 -27.64 16.97 10.20
C ALA A 30 -27.86 16.83 11.72
N ALA A 31 -28.85 16.06 12.16
CA ALA A 31 -29.21 15.91 13.57
C ALA A 31 -28.69 14.62 14.23
N ASP A 32 -28.16 13.66 13.46
CA ASP A 32 -27.65 12.37 13.95
C ASP A 32 -26.11 12.33 14.06
N VAL A 33 -25.49 13.49 14.29
CA VAL A 33 -24.06 13.61 14.60
C VAL A 33 -23.93 14.28 15.97
N ARG A 34 -24.26 13.54 17.03
CA ARG A 34 -23.83 13.86 18.41
C ARG A 34 -23.75 12.59 19.25
N ASP A 35 -22.54 12.38 19.74
CA ASP A 35 -22.15 11.73 20.99
C ASP A 35 -22.25 10.20 21.06
N ASP A 36 -21.22 9.54 20.51
CA ASP A 36 -20.67 8.33 21.15
C ASP A 36 -19.14 8.45 21.22
N GLU A 37 -18.66 8.83 22.40
CA GLU A 37 -17.24 8.89 22.79
C GLU A 37 -16.64 7.49 22.83
N THR A 38 -16.31 6.93 21.66
CA THR A 38 -15.39 5.79 21.59
C THR A 38 -13.98 6.33 21.45
N SER A 39 -13.34 6.57 22.59
CA SER A 39 -11.90 6.84 22.78
C SER A 39 -11.03 6.64 21.53
N GLU A 40 -10.84 7.70 20.76
CA GLU A 40 -9.82 7.76 19.72
C GLU A 40 -8.46 7.71 20.41
N VAL A 41 -7.81 6.56 20.36
CA VAL A 41 -6.36 6.50 20.50
C VAL A 41 -5.83 7.31 19.33
N THR A 42 -5.47 8.57 19.57
CA THR A 42 -4.77 9.42 18.61
C THR A 42 -3.40 8.79 18.36
N ALA A 43 -3.36 7.78 17.49
CA ALA A 43 -2.14 7.33 16.88
C ALA A 43 -1.52 8.57 16.25
N THR A 44 -0.27 8.87 16.61
CA THR A 44 0.52 9.84 15.86
C THR A 44 0.53 9.35 14.41
N GLU A 45 -0.32 9.91 13.55
CA GLU A 45 -0.45 9.47 12.16
C GLU A 45 0.86 9.80 11.46
N ILE A 46 1.70 8.78 11.29
CA ILE A 46 2.91 8.89 10.49
C ILE A 46 2.44 9.17 9.06
N PRO A 47 2.80 10.31 8.44
CA PRO A 47 2.38 10.58 7.07
C PRO A 47 3.00 9.54 6.12
N PRO A 48 2.31 9.17 5.02
CA PRO A 48 2.89 8.29 4.03
C PRO A 48 4.16 8.93 3.44
N LEU A 49 5.15 8.10 3.13
CA LEU A 49 6.41 8.53 2.51
C LEU A 49 6.19 9.12 1.12
N TYR A 50 5.19 8.60 0.40
CA TYR A 50 4.82 9.06 -0.92
C TYR A 50 3.34 8.76 -1.18
N ALA A 51 2.64 9.65 -1.89
CA ALA A 51 1.26 9.46 -2.28
C ALA A 51 1.08 9.82 -3.75
N VAL A 52 0.35 8.99 -4.50
CA VAL A 52 0.14 9.20 -5.93
C VAL A 52 -1.21 8.67 -6.38
N THR A 53 -1.78 9.30 -7.41
CA THR A 53 -2.98 8.79 -8.06
C THR A 53 -2.59 7.84 -9.20
N SER A 54 -3.04 6.59 -9.10
CA SER A 54 -2.84 5.55 -10.10
C SER A 54 -4.14 5.23 -10.84
N HIS A 55 -4.07 4.88 -12.12
CA HIS A 55 -5.24 4.51 -12.92
C HIS A 55 -5.37 2.99 -13.04
N ILE A 56 -6.13 2.36 -12.15
CA ILE A 56 -6.27 0.90 -12.08
C ILE A 56 -7.64 0.47 -12.63
N SER A 57 -7.64 -0.34 -13.69
CA SER A 57 -8.86 -0.85 -14.35
C SER A 57 -9.86 0.25 -14.76
N GLY A 58 -9.35 1.37 -15.28
CA GLY A 58 -10.20 2.47 -15.77
C GLY A 58 -10.69 3.44 -14.69
N LYS A 59 -10.26 3.29 -13.43
CA LYS A 59 -10.60 4.21 -12.32
C LYS A 59 -9.37 4.73 -11.59
N ASN A 60 -9.47 5.95 -11.08
CA ASN A 60 -8.44 6.52 -10.22
C ASN A 60 -8.43 5.78 -8.88
N ALA A 61 -7.24 5.42 -8.44
CA ALA A 61 -6.95 4.80 -7.16
C ALA A 61 -5.91 5.66 -6.45
N GLN A 62 -6.12 5.93 -5.17
CA GLN A 62 -5.11 6.62 -4.37
C GLN A 62 -4.15 5.59 -3.83
N VAL A 63 -2.87 5.71 -4.19
CA VAL A 63 -1.80 4.83 -3.74
C VAL A 63 -0.96 5.57 -2.71
N ARG A 64 -0.73 4.93 -1.57
CA ARG A 64 0.07 5.46 -0.47
C ARG A 64 1.20 4.49 -0.16
N LEU A 65 2.43 5.01 -0.18
CA LEU A 65 3.63 4.29 0.24
C LEU A 65 3.90 4.61 1.71
N TRP A 66 3.93 3.58 2.52
CA TRP A 66 4.33 3.61 3.92
C TRP A 66 5.75 3.02 4.06
N PRO A 67 6.41 3.22 5.21
CA PRO A 67 7.72 2.63 5.47
C PRO A 67 7.75 1.10 5.35
N ASP A 68 6.61 0.43 5.55
CA ASP A 68 6.46 -1.02 5.61
C ASP A 68 5.58 -1.63 4.53
N ARG A 69 4.77 -0.81 3.84
CA ARG A 69 3.73 -1.33 2.93
C ARG A 69 3.30 -0.32 1.88
N ILE A 70 2.66 -0.81 0.84
CA ILE A 70 1.98 -0.05 -0.20
C ILE A 70 0.49 -0.33 -0.06
N GLU A 71 -0.30 0.70 0.13
CA GLU A 71 -1.76 0.61 0.20
C GLU A 71 -2.36 1.32 -1.00
N TRP A 72 -3.47 0.81 -1.52
CA TRP A 72 -4.26 1.55 -2.49
C TRP A 72 -5.75 1.36 -2.29
N GLU A 73 -6.46 2.46 -2.52
CA GLU A 73 -7.92 2.50 -2.44
C GLU A 73 -8.50 2.62 -3.83
N ARG A 74 -9.32 1.65 -4.21
CA ARG A 74 -10.06 1.63 -5.47
C ARG A 74 -11.49 2.04 -5.20
N ALA A 75 -11.89 3.22 -5.70
CA ALA A 75 -13.27 3.65 -5.65
C ALA A 75 -14.15 2.70 -6.50
N ARG A 76 -14.78 1.69 -5.88
CA ARG A 76 -15.69 0.76 -6.59
C ARG A 76 -17.14 1.25 -6.58
N GLY A 77 -17.34 2.56 -6.46
CA GLY A 77 -18.64 3.20 -6.66
C GLY A 77 -19.21 2.99 -8.07
N VAL A 78 -20.53 2.87 -8.12
CA VAL A 78 -21.36 2.89 -9.33
C VAL A 78 -21.13 4.22 -10.04
N SER A 79 -20.79 4.24 -11.33
CA SER A 79 -20.59 5.54 -11.99
C SER A 79 -21.93 6.30 -12.04
N ALA A 80 -21.89 7.62 -11.79
CA ALA A 80 -23.07 8.48 -11.82
C ALA A 80 -23.83 8.38 -13.16
N GLY A 81 -23.14 8.08 -14.26
CA GLY A 81 -23.75 7.83 -15.57
C GLY A 81 -24.62 6.56 -15.62
N LYS A 82 -24.25 5.49 -14.90
CA LYS A 82 -25.08 4.27 -14.81
C LYS A 82 -26.34 4.50 -13.99
N VAL A 83 -26.24 5.32 -12.93
CA VAL A 83 -27.38 5.72 -12.12
C VAL A 83 -28.32 6.64 -12.92
N ALA A 84 -27.76 7.62 -13.64
CA ALA A 84 -28.54 8.52 -14.49
C ALA A 84 -29.30 7.76 -15.59
N LEU A 85 -28.64 6.82 -16.28
CA LEU A 85 -29.29 5.98 -17.28
C LEU A 85 -30.38 5.10 -16.65
N ALA A 86 -30.13 4.53 -15.46
CA ALA A 86 -31.12 3.77 -14.72
C ALA A 86 -32.37 4.57 -14.34
N THR A 87 -32.20 5.85 -13.96
CA THR A 87 -33.32 6.74 -13.65
C THR A 87 -34.06 7.20 -14.89
N MET A 88 -33.36 7.42 -16.01
CA MET A 88 -33.98 7.86 -17.27
C MET A 88 -34.74 6.74 -17.98
N THR A 89 -34.35 5.47 -17.80
CA THR A 89 -35.05 4.31 -18.37
C THR A 89 -36.05 3.65 -17.41
N ALA A 90 -36.70 4.44 -16.55
CA ALA A 90 -37.79 4.02 -15.66
C ALA A 90 -37.52 2.70 -14.88
N GLY A 91 -36.31 2.53 -14.32
CA GLY A 91 -35.97 1.41 -13.45
C GLY A 91 -35.70 0.07 -14.13
N ALA A 92 -36.07 -0.13 -15.40
CA ALA A 92 -35.76 -1.36 -16.14
C ALA A 92 -34.25 -1.55 -16.37
N SER A 93 -33.50 -0.45 -16.46
CA SER A 93 -32.04 -0.49 -16.66
C SER A 93 -31.23 -0.80 -15.41
N MET A 94 -31.76 -0.76 -14.17
CA MET A 94 -30.95 -1.15 -13.00
C MET A 94 -30.65 -2.66 -12.98
N LEU A 95 -31.64 -3.49 -13.36
CA LEU A 95 -31.46 -4.93 -13.49
C LEU A 95 -30.62 -5.29 -14.72
N ALA A 96 -30.77 -4.55 -15.83
CA ALA A 96 -30.00 -4.79 -17.05
C ALA A 96 -28.54 -4.27 -16.97
N THR A 97 -28.25 -3.21 -16.21
CA THR A 97 -26.89 -2.63 -16.11
C THR A 97 -26.05 -3.21 -14.97
N GLY A 98 -26.58 -4.18 -14.22
CA GLY A 98 -25.81 -5.00 -13.28
C GLY A 98 -25.12 -4.17 -12.20
N ILE A 99 -25.83 -3.19 -11.63
CA ILE A 99 -25.32 -2.31 -10.58
C ILE A 99 -25.16 -3.11 -9.27
N LYS A 100 -24.06 -3.88 -9.17
CA LYS A 100 -23.54 -4.35 -7.89
C LYS A 100 -22.84 -3.15 -7.24
N GLY A 101 -23.43 -2.62 -6.16
CA GLY A 101 -22.78 -1.64 -5.30
C GLY A 101 -21.48 -2.22 -4.77
N GLY A 102 -20.36 -1.83 -5.37
CA GLY A 102 -19.04 -2.23 -4.91
C GLY A 102 -18.63 -1.31 -3.77
N LYS A 103 -18.46 -1.88 -2.57
CA LYS A 103 -17.71 -1.22 -1.50
C LYS A 103 -16.32 -0.88 -2.02
N ASP A 104 -15.75 0.23 -1.56
CA ASP A 104 -14.39 0.63 -1.91
C ASP A 104 -13.42 -0.52 -1.62
N GLY A 105 -12.55 -0.80 -2.58
CA GLY A 105 -11.57 -1.86 -2.48
C GLY A 105 -10.30 -1.30 -1.85
N PHE A 106 -10.06 -1.62 -0.60
CA PHE A 106 -8.79 -1.36 0.07
C PHE A 106 -7.90 -2.58 -0.09
N ASP A 107 -6.80 -2.41 -0.80
CA ASP A 107 -5.82 -3.45 -1.03
C ASP A 107 -4.46 -2.99 -0.46
N MET A 108 -3.63 -3.96 -0.09
CA MET A 108 -2.36 -3.74 0.62
C MET A 108 -1.32 -4.75 0.16
N VAL A 109 -0.07 -4.31 0.05
CA VAL A 109 1.12 -5.13 -0.15
C VAL A 109 2.21 -4.73 0.84
N LEU A 110 2.73 -5.67 1.63
CA LEU A 110 3.89 -5.44 2.48
C LEU A 110 5.17 -5.32 1.63
N LEU A 111 6.01 -4.34 1.94
CA LEU A 111 7.27 -4.11 1.23
C LEU A 111 8.26 -5.28 1.42
N GLU A 112 8.19 -5.99 2.54
CA GLU A 112 8.99 -7.19 2.81
C GLU A 112 8.80 -8.29 1.74
N HIS A 113 7.59 -8.41 1.18
CA HIS A 113 7.29 -9.42 0.16
C HIS A 113 7.53 -8.92 -1.27
N VAL A 114 7.92 -7.66 -1.45
CA VAL A 114 8.24 -7.11 -2.77
C VAL A 114 9.61 -7.64 -3.20
N THR A 115 9.63 -8.33 -4.34
CA THR A 115 10.86 -8.91 -4.89
C THR A 115 11.45 -8.05 -6.00
N ASN A 116 10.59 -7.36 -6.76
CA ASN A 116 11.02 -6.55 -7.89
C ASN A 116 10.04 -5.39 -8.15
N VAL A 117 10.59 -4.25 -8.60
CA VAL A 117 9.84 -3.07 -9.01
C VAL A 117 10.35 -2.60 -10.37
N SER A 118 9.51 -2.73 -11.38
CA SER A 118 9.82 -2.34 -12.75
C SER A 118 9.03 -1.09 -13.16
N ASN A 119 9.52 -0.37 -14.16
CA ASN A 119 8.80 0.74 -14.78
C ASN A 119 8.81 0.52 -16.29
N ARG A 120 7.62 0.51 -16.90
CA ARG A 120 7.41 0.37 -18.33
C ARG A 120 6.58 1.53 -18.84
N LYS A 121 6.89 2.03 -20.03
CA LYS A 121 6.07 3.05 -20.71
C LYS A 121 4.68 2.49 -21.04
N ASP A 122 3.63 3.22 -20.68
CA ASP A 122 2.22 2.85 -20.93
C ASP A 122 1.46 3.96 -21.67
N GLY A 123 1.63 3.97 -22.99
CA GLY A 123 1.11 5.02 -23.86
C GLY A 123 1.96 6.29 -23.81
N MET A 124 1.32 7.45 -24.04
CA MET A 124 2.03 8.74 -24.11
C MET A 124 2.06 9.49 -22.77
N LEU A 125 1.04 9.30 -21.92
CA LEU A 125 0.84 10.08 -20.70
C LEU A 125 1.24 9.32 -19.43
N TYR A 126 1.30 8.00 -19.49
CA TYR A 126 1.42 7.15 -18.31
C TYR A 126 2.58 6.17 -18.42
N HIS A 127 2.97 5.68 -17.25
CA HIS A 127 3.91 4.60 -17.08
C HIS A 127 3.29 3.56 -16.14
N LEU A 128 3.53 2.28 -16.43
CA LEU A 128 3.17 1.16 -15.58
C LEU A 128 4.35 0.87 -14.64
N VAL A 129 4.15 1.18 -13.37
CA VAL A 129 5.03 0.74 -12.29
C VAL A 129 4.52 -0.60 -11.79
N GLU A 130 5.25 -1.67 -12.08
CA GLU A 130 4.87 -3.03 -11.72
C GLU A 130 5.63 -3.48 -10.47
N VAL A 131 4.87 -3.78 -9.42
CA VAL A 131 5.38 -4.30 -8.15
C VAL A 131 5.12 -5.80 -8.14
N GLN A 132 6.18 -6.58 -8.17
CA GLN A 132 6.14 -8.03 -8.08
C GLN A 132 6.33 -8.45 -6.64
N THR A 133 5.43 -9.28 -6.14
CA THR A 133 5.49 -9.85 -4.80
C THR A 133 5.62 -11.37 -4.87
N SER A 134 6.44 -11.92 -3.98
CA SER A 134 6.47 -13.35 -3.70
C SER A 134 5.58 -13.63 -2.50
N SER A 135 4.37 -14.13 -2.74
CA SER A 135 3.49 -14.62 -1.68
C SER A 135 3.27 -16.10 -1.91
N GLY A 136 4.04 -16.94 -1.21
CA GLY A 136 4.02 -18.39 -1.39
C GLY A 136 4.56 -18.82 -2.76
N ALA A 137 3.93 -19.82 -3.39
CA ALA A 137 4.40 -20.42 -4.64
C ALA A 137 4.07 -19.61 -5.92
N ALA A 138 3.30 -18.53 -5.82
CA ALA A 138 2.86 -17.73 -6.96
C ALA A 138 3.45 -16.32 -6.92
N VAL A 139 3.99 -15.87 -8.07
CA VAL A 139 4.40 -14.48 -8.28
C VAL A 139 3.15 -13.65 -8.58
N ASN A 140 2.84 -12.69 -7.72
CA ASN A 140 1.75 -11.75 -7.95
C ASN A 140 2.35 -10.44 -8.45
N THR A 141 1.79 -9.88 -9.52
CA THR A 141 2.22 -8.59 -10.06
C THR A 141 1.08 -7.59 -9.94
N THR A 142 1.31 -6.54 -9.16
CA THR A 142 0.40 -5.41 -9.07
C THR A 142 0.93 -4.28 -9.93
N ALA A 143 0.12 -3.81 -10.88
CA ALA A 143 0.52 -2.78 -11.83
C ALA A 143 -0.17 -1.45 -11.50
N PHE A 144 0.63 -0.43 -11.21
CA PHE A 144 0.17 0.94 -10.95
C PHE A 144 0.43 1.79 -12.19
N ARG A 145 -0.65 2.32 -12.79
CA ARG A 145 -0.54 3.23 -13.91
C ARG A 145 -0.42 4.66 -13.40
N VAL A 146 0.78 5.19 -13.40
CA VAL A 146 1.12 6.49 -12.81
C VAL A 146 1.43 7.49 -13.93
N SER A 147 1.28 8.79 -13.66
CA SER A 147 1.68 9.83 -14.61
C SER A 147 3.16 9.68 -14.98
N ARG A 148 3.52 10.07 -16.21
CA ARG A 148 4.92 9.98 -16.68
C ARG A 148 5.90 10.72 -15.76
N ASP A 149 5.48 11.85 -15.22
CA ASP A 149 6.34 12.72 -14.42
C ASP A 149 6.59 12.12 -13.03
N GLU A 150 5.58 11.48 -12.42
CA GLU A 150 5.69 10.89 -11.08
C GLU A 150 6.23 9.45 -11.08
N ALA A 151 6.20 8.74 -12.21
CA ALA A 151 6.51 7.31 -12.23
C ALA A 151 7.97 6.98 -11.86
N ALA A 152 8.92 7.85 -12.21
CA ALA A 152 10.32 7.68 -11.84
C ALA A 152 10.53 7.87 -10.33
N GLU A 153 9.94 8.94 -9.79
CA GLU A 153 10.01 9.28 -8.36
C GLU A 153 9.31 8.21 -7.52
N PHE A 154 8.11 7.79 -7.92
CA PHE A 154 7.36 6.75 -7.22
C PHE A 154 8.12 5.41 -7.17
N ARG A 155 8.69 4.96 -8.30
CA ARG A 155 9.54 3.76 -8.33
C ARG A 155 10.74 3.90 -7.39
N GLN A 156 11.42 5.05 -7.42
CA GLN A 156 12.59 5.28 -6.60
C GLN A 156 12.23 5.27 -5.10
N ALA A 157 11.12 5.89 -4.73
CA ALA A 157 10.61 5.90 -3.36
C ALA A 157 10.35 4.48 -2.84
N ILE A 158 9.73 3.60 -3.65
CA ILE A 158 9.53 2.19 -3.27
C ILE A 158 10.87 1.49 -3.04
N ILE A 159 11.83 1.65 -3.95
CA ILE A 159 13.15 1.01 -3.83
C ILE A 159 13.87 1.49 -2.56
N THR A 160 13.83 2.78 -2.28
CA THR A 160 14.42 3.36 -1.07
C THR A 160 13.75 2.83 0.19
N ALA A 161 12.42 2.74 0.21
CA ALA A 161 11.67 2.17 1.34
C ALA A 161 12.01 0.68 1.57
N MET A 162 12.13 -0.11 0.49
CA MET A 162 12.57 -1.51 0.57
C MET A 162 13.99 -1.66 1.15
N GLN A 163 14.91 -0.76 0.81
CA GLN A 163 16.27 -0.77 1.36
C GLN A 163 16.28 -0.40 2.84
N ALA A 164 15.50 0.62 3.23
CA ALA A 164 15.35 1.02 4.62
C ALA A 164 14.74 -0.10 5.49
N GLN A 165 13.77 -0.85 4.96
CA GLN A 165 13.23 -2.03 5.62
C GLN A 165 14.29 -3.11 5.83
N LYS A 166 15.05 -3.49 4.79
CA LYS A 166 16.12 -4.50 4.90
C LYS A 166 17.14 -4.13 5.97
N ALA A 167 17.50 -2.85 6.09
CA ALA A 167 18.40 -2.37 7.15
C ALA A 167 17.81 -2.51 8.56
N SER A 168 16.48 -2.43 8.69
CA SER A 168 15.76 -2.51 9.97
C SER A 168 15.42 -3.96 10.38
N SER A 169 15.36 -4.90 9.44
CA SER A 169 14.98 -6.30 9.67
C SER A 169 16.11 -7.20 10.20
N HIS A 170 17.32 -6.67 10.38
CA HIS A 170 18.38 -7.40 11.08
C HIS A 170 18.25 -7.14 12.58
N PRO A 171 17.76 -8.09 13.39
CA PRO A 171 17.98 -8.01 14.82
C PRO A 171 19.49 -8.09 15.02
N THR A 172 20.13 -6.97 15.30
CA THR A 172 21.38 -7.00 16.05
C THR A 172 20.99 -7.60 17.40
N VAL A 173 21.13 -8.93 17.52
CA VAL A 173 21.23 -9.59 18.81
C VAL A 173 22.52 -9.06 19.41
N ASN A 174 22.42 -7.90 20.04
CA ASN A 174 23.38 -7.46 21.02
C ASN A 174 23.25 -8.45 22.16
N VAL A 175 24.01 -9.54 22.09
CA VAL A 175 24.38 -10.26 23.30
C VAL A 175 25.16 -9.26 24.12
N ASN A 176 24.44 -8.51 24.95
CA ASN A 176 25.00 -7.77 26.07
C ASN A 176 25.47 -8.84 27.06
N VAL A 177 26.57 -9.52 26.73
CA VAL A 177 27.38 -10.19 27.73
C VAL A 177 27.76 -9.10 28.71
N ALA A 178 27.15 -9.15 29.90
CA ALA A 178 27.48 -8.29 31.01
C ALA A 178 29.00 -8.25 31.17
N GLN A 179 29.57 -7.14 30.72
CA GLN A 179 30.99 -6.86 30.75
C GLN A 179 31.37 -6.57 32.19
N VAL A 180 31.75 -7.62 32.92
CA VAL A 180 32.60 -7.47 34.09
C VAL A 180 34.03 -7.60 33.60
N ALA A 181 34.76 -6.48 33.70
CA ALA A 181 36.19 -6.32 33.48
C ALA A 181 36.68 -6.30 32.02
N GLN A 182 36.88 -5.09 31.48
CA GLN A 182 38.20 -4.47 31.27
C GLN A 182 38.10 -3.33 30.27
N SER A 183 38.51 -2.15 30.72
CA SER A 183 38.78 -0.99 29.90
C SER A 183 40.06 -1.24 29.09
N THR A 184 39.99 -1.18 27.76
CA THR A 184 41.10 -0.76 26.89
C THR A 184 40.57 -0.40 25.50
N ALA A 185 40.70 0.89 25.19
CA ALA A 185 41.03 1.50 23.90
C ALA A 185 40.42 0.98 22.58
N VAL A 186 39.76 1.92 21.89
CA VAL A 186 39.63 2.03 20.43
C VAL A 186 40.87 1.56 19.66
N SER A 187 40.71 0.72 18.64
CA SER A 187 41.68 0.55 17.56
C SER A 187 40.98 0.12 16.27
N GLN A 188 41.00 1.03 15.29
CA GLN A 188 40.71 0.72 13.90
C GLN A 188 41.85 -0.12 13.30
N SER A 189 41.48 -0.96 12.33
CA SER A 189 42.32 -1.53 11.26
C SER A 189 43.59 -2.29 11.70
N THR A 190 43.40 -3.53 12.12
CA THR A 190 44.33 -4.63 11.83
C THR A 190 43.48 -5.80 11.36
N PRO A 191 43.82 -6.55 10.30
CA PRO A 191 43.05 -7.72 9.92
C PRO A 191 43.10 -8.73 11.08
N ASP A 192 42.00 -8.87 11.80
CA ASP A 192 41.88 -9.85 12.87
C ASP A 192 41.69 -11.25 12.26
N PHE A 193 42.79 -11.84 11.80
CA PHE A 193 42.82 -13.17 11.21
C PHE A 193 42.33 -14.23 12.20
N ALA A 194 42.57 -14.05 13.50
CA ALA A 194 42.08 -14.95 14.54
C ALA A 194 40.55 -14.87 14.68
N GLY A 195 39.97 -13.66 14.59
CA GLY A 195 38.52 -13.44 14.52
C GLY A 195 37.89 -14.08 13.27
N GLN A 196 38.54 -13.94 12.11
CA GLN A 196 38.04 -14.52 10.86
C GLN A 196 38.06 -16.06 10.86
N LEU A 197 39.07 -16.69 11.49
CA LEU A 197 39.11 -18.15 11.68
C LEU A 197 37.95 -18.65 12.56
N ARG A 198 37.54 -17.89 13.58
CA ARG A 198 36.37 -18.23 14.42
C ARG A 198 35.07 -18.13 13.64
N GLN A 199 34.91 -17.09 12.81
CA GLN A 199 33.72 -16.93 11.96
C GLN A 199 33.59 -18.05 10.93
N LEU A 200 34.70 -18.51 10.33
CA LEU A 200 34.69 -19.65 9.41
C LEU A 200 34.26 -20.95 10.12
N ALA A 201 34.67 -21.16 11.38
CA ALA A 201 34.26 -22.32 12.16
C ALA A 201 32.76 -22.30 12.49
N GLU A 202 32.22 -21.13 12.84
CA GLU A 202 30.79 -20.94 13.10
C GLU A 202 29.94 -21.21 11.85
N LEU A 203 30.38 -20.74 10.68
CA LEU A 203 29.69 -20.98 9.40
C LEU A 203 29.72 -22.46 8.98
N ARG A 204 30.80 -23.18 9.31
CA ARG A 204 30.89 -24.64 9.13
C ARG A 204 29.92 -25.36 10.07
N ASP A 205 29.91 -24.99 11.35
CA ASP A 205 29.06 -25.62 12.37
C ASP A 205 27.56 -25.36 12.11
N ALA A 206 27.23 -24.23 11.48
CA ALA A 206 25.90 -23.90 10.98
C ALA A 206 25.51 -24.66 9.68
N GLY A 207 26.42 -25.44 9.09
CA GLY A 207 26.21 -26.18 7.84
C GLY A 207 26.10 -25.29 6.59
N ILE A 208 26.50 -24.03 6.68
CA ILE A 208 26.47 -23.05 5.58
C ILE A 208 27.67 -23.25 4.65
N LEU A 209 28.82 -23.64 5.21
CA LEU A 209 30.01 -24.03 4.46
C LEU A 209 30.20 -25.54 4.52
N SER A 210 30.53 -26.14 3.38
CA SER A 210 31.00 -27.53 3.34
C SER A 210 32.43 -27.65 3.90
N GLU A 211 32.81 -28.83 4.38
CA GLU A 211 34.16 -29.06 4.97
C GLU A 211 35.29 -28.71 3.99
N LEU A 212 35.08 -28.97 2.69
CA LEU A 212 36.06 -28.69 1.64
C LEU A 212 36.25 -27.18 1.41
N GLU A 213 35.16 -26.41 1.47
CA GLU A 213 35.20 -24.95 1.34
C GLU A 213 35.84 -24.29 2.57
N PHE A 214 35.57 -24.84 3.77
CA PHE A 214 36.17 -24.39 5.01
C PHE A 214 37.69 -24.55 5.00
N GLU A 215 38.22 -25.73 4.64
CA GLU A 215 39.67 -25.97 4.60
C GLU A 215 40.37 -25.11 3.53
N THR A 216 39.73 -24.87 2.39
CA THR A 216 40.24 -23.96 1.35
C THR A 216 40.33 -22.53 1.88
N LYS A 217 39.31 -22.05 2.59
CA LYS A 217 39.28 -20.68 3.14
C LYS A 217 40.23 -20.50 4.31
N LYS A 218 40.37 -21.52 5.16
CA LYS A 218 41.30 -21.54 6.28
C LYS A 218 42.75 -21.50 5.81
N THR A 219 43.10 -22.27 4.77
CA THR A 219 44.45 -22.27 4.19
C THR A 219 44.78 -20.94 3.51
N GLU A 220 43.83 -20.35 2.76
CA GLU A 220 43.97 -19.01 2.18
C GLU A 220 44.21 -17.95 3.26
N LEU A 221 43.52 -18.06 4.39
CA LEU A 221 43.61 -17.11 5.50
C LEU A 221 44.91 -17.25 6.27
N LEU A 222 45.37 -18.49 6.51
CA LEU A 222 46.68 -18.77 7.10
C LEU A 222 47.83 -18.35 6.18
N ALA A 223 47.67 -18.44 4.86
CA ALA A 223 48.67 -17.97 3.90
C ALA A 223 48.77 -16.44 3.85
N ARG A 224 47.78 -15.73 4.39
CA ARG A 224 47.71 -14.26 4.46
C ARG A 224 48.17 -13.71 5.82
N MET A 225 48.40 -14.56 6.82
CA MET A 225 49.06 -14.23 8.08
C MET A 225 50.58 -14.14 7.88
#